data_AF-A0A382Y303-F1
#
_entry.id   AF-A0A382Y303-F1
#
_cell.length_a   1.000
_cell.length_b   1.000
_cell.length_c   1.000
_cell.angle_alpha   90.00
_cell.angle_beta   90.00
_cell.angle_gamma   90.00
#
_symmetry.space_group_name_H-M   'P 1'
#
loop_
_entity.id
_entity.type
_entity.pdbx_description
1 polymer ?
#
loop_
_entity_poly.entity_id
_entity_poly.type
_entity_poly.pdbx_seq_one_letter_code
_entity_poly.pdbx_strand_id
1 'polypeptide(L)'
;LSVWAEYIYEPEIDDVNGDINVDGNVNVLDVVVLANAVLNGEDLPAGDINSDGVNNILDIVGLVNIILTGTPSEQLPNWNYVDINTNSDYFGQMIGPDTFNGNVSLYYFGKGG
;
A
#
# COMPACT_ATOMS: atom_id res chain seq x y z
N LEU A 1 12.79 4.11 33.69
CA LEU A 1 12.04 3.19 32.80
C LEU A 1 12.77 3.16 31.48
N SER A 2 13.09 1.98 30.96
CA SER A 2 13.63 1.84 29.60
C SER A 2 12.46 1.58 28.66
N VAL A 3 12.36 2.39 27.60
CA VAL A 3 11.41 2.19 26.51
C VAL A 3 12.12 1.38 25.44
N TRP A 4 11.54 0.26 25.03
CA TRP A 4 12.00 -0.54 23.90
C TRP A 4 11.10 -0.23 22.71
N ALA A 5 11.70 0.15 21.59
CA ALA A 5 11.01 0.20 20.29
C ALA A 5 11.27 -1.13 19.58
N GLU A 6 10.22 -1.80 19.12
CA GLU A 6 10.37 -2.90 18.16
C GLU A 6 10.43 -2.32 16.75
N TYR A 7 11.40 -2.79 15.96
CA TYR A 7 11.45 -2.48 14.54
C TYR A 7 10.51 -3.48 13.86
N ILE A 8 9.29 -3.05 13.52
CA ILE A 8 8.40 -3.85 12.68
C ILE A 8 8.97 -3.77 11.27
N TYR A 9 9.65 -4.82 10.85
CA TYR A 9 10.05 -5.00 9.46
C TYR A 9 8.80 -5.48 8.71
N GLU A 10 8.01 -4.54 8.20
CA GLU A 10 7.07 -4.89 7.14
C GLU A 10 7.93 -5.17 5.91
N PRO A 11 7.98 -6.41 5.40
CA PRO A 11 8.58 -6.60 4.09
C PRO A 11 7.80 -5.69 3.14
N GLU A 12 8.50 -4.82 2.43
CA GLU A 12 7.96 -4.22 1.21
C GLU A 12 7.63 -5.40 0.31
N ILE A 13 6.40 -5.89 0.39
CA ILE A 13 5.85 -6.73 -0.65
C ILE A 13 5.60 -5.74 -1.77
N ASP A 14 6.63 -5.55 -2.58
CA ASP A 14 6.60 -4.75 -3.81
C ASP A 14 5.83 -5.54 -4.88
N ASP A 15 4.65 -6.05 -4.50
CA ASP A 15 3.66 -6.56 -5.44
C ASP A 15 2.95 -5.32 -5.99
N VAL A 16 3.69 -4.60 -6.83
CA VAL A 16 3.19 -3.40 -7.49
C VAL A 16 2.17 -3.88 -8.50
N ASN A 17 0.89 -3.73 -8.16
CA ASN A 17 -0.20 -4.16 -9.02
C ASN A 17 -0.01 -3.59 -10.45
N GLY A 18 0.16 -4.50 -11.42
CA GLY A 18 0.46 -4.18 -12.81
C GLY A 18 1.93 -4.34 -13.25
N ASP A 19 2.87 -4.64 -12.34
CA ASP A 19 4.27 -4.98 -12.66
C ASP A 19 4.36 -6.45 -13.06
N ILE A 20 4.00 -6.73 -14.31
CA ILE A 20 3.89 -8.08 -14.85
C ILE A 20 5.27 -8.66 -15.17
N ASN A 21 6.24 -7.82 -15.52
CA ASN A 21 7.59 -8.27 -15.83
C ASN A 21 8.54 -8.28 -14.60
N VAL A 22 8.07 -7.81 -13.45
CA VAL A 22 8.75 -7.81 -12.14
C VAL A 22 10.05 -6.98 -12.19
N ASP A 23 10.01 -5.85 -12.91
CA ASP A 23 11.13 -4.90 -13.00
C ASP A 23 11.05 -3.73 -12.01
N GLY A 24 9.97 -3.68 -11.23
CA GLY A 24 9.66 -2.63 -10.25
C GLY A 24 8.97 -1.41 -10.84
N ASN A 25 8.65 -1.38 -12.14
CA ASN A 25 7.99 -0.25 -12.79
C ASN A 25 6.80 -0.70 -13.64
N VAL A 26 5.61 -0.23 -13.28
CA VAL A 26 4.40 -0.43 -14.11
C VAL A 26 4.44 0.50 -15.33
N ASN A 27 4.71 -0.06 -16.51
CA ASN A 27 4.88 0.70 -17.75
C ASN A 27 4.43 -0.08 -19.00
N VAL A 28 4.76 0.45 -20.19
CA VAL A 28 4.33 -0.15 -21.46
C VAL A 28 4.92 -1.56 -21.70
N LEU A 29 6.03 -1.91 -21.05
CA LEU A 29 6.62 -3.25 -21.14
C LEU A 29 5.71 -4.31 -20.51
N ASP A 30 5.04 -4.02 -19.40
CA ASP A 30 4.05 -4.91 -18.78
C ASP A 30 2.87 -5.17 -19.70
N VAL A 31 2.40 -4.12 -20.39
CA VAL A 31 1.34 -4.22 -21.39
C VAL A 31 1.75 -5.12 -22.54
N VAL A 32 2.99 -5.04 -23.00
CA VAL A 32 3.50 -5.91 -24.07
C VAL A 32 3.57 -7.37 -23.63
N VAL A 33 4.01 -7.64 -22.39
CA VAL A 33 4.02 -9.00 -21.83
C VAL A 33 2.60 -9.55 -21.75
N LEU A 34 1.65 -8.79 -21.19
CA LEU A 34 0.26 -9.20 -21.10
C LEU A 34 -0.39 -9.42 -22.47
N ALA A 35 -0.15 -8.53 -23.43
CA ALA A 35 -0.70 -8.67 -24.78
C ALA A 35 -0.19 -9.95 -25.47
N ASN A 36 1.08 -10.30 -25.28
CA ASN A 36 1.63 -11.56 -25.80
C ASN A 36 0.98 -12.77 -25.14
N ALA A 37 0.80 -12.75 -23.82
CA ALA A 37 0.12 -13.83 -23.10
C ALA A 37 -1.32 -14.03 -23.62
N VAL A 38 -2.08 -12.95 -23.77
CA VAL A 38 -3.44 -12.97 -24.34
C VAL A 38 -3.46 -13.51 -25.77
N LEU A 39 -2.51 -13.11 -26.62
CA LEU A 39 -2.43 -13.59 -28.01
C LEU A 39 -2.05 -15.06 -28.12
N ASN A 40 -1.22 -15.56 -27.20
CA ASN A 40 -0.78 -16.96 -27.16
C ASN A 40 -1.74 -17.87 -26.37
N GLY A 41 -2.72 -17.30 -25.67
CA GLY A 41 -3.63 -18.05 -24.79
C GLY A 41 -2.91 -18.59 -23.55
N GLU A 42 -1.88 -17.89 -23.08
CA GLU A 42 -1.16 -18.22 -21.85
C GLU A 42 -1.93 -17.69 -20.64
N ASP A 43 -2.06 -18.54 -19.62
CA ASP A 43 -2.63 -18.16 -18.33
C ASP A 43 -1.54 -17.45 -17.51
N LEU A 44 -1.78 -16.18 -17.21
CA LEU A 44 -0.85 -15.32 -16.50
C LEU A 44 -1.56 -14.73 -15.27
N PRO A 45 -1.40 -15.33 -14.07
CA PRO A 45 -2.12 -14.89 -12.88
C PRO A 45 -1.91 -13.40 -12.53
N ALA A 46 -0.70 -12.88 -12.74
CA ALA A 46 -0.38 -11.46 -12.53
C ALA A 46 -1.02 -10.54 -13.60
N GLY A 47 -1.51 -11.10 -14.69
CA GLY A 47 -2.17 -10.41 -15.78
C GLY A 47 -3.70 -10.37 -15.68
N ASP A 48 -4.31 -10.97 -14.65
CA ASP A 48 -5.75 -10.89 -14.37
C ASP A 48 -6.04 -9.62 -13.54
N ILE A 49 -5.96 -8.48 -14.22
CA ILE A 49 -5.98 -7.15 -13.61
C ILE A 49 -7.36 -6.83 -13.01
N ASN A 50 -8.43 -7.38 -13.59
CA ASN A 50 -9.79 -7.19 -13.10
C ASN A 50 -10.28 -8.33 -12.17
N SER A 51 -9.46 -9.37 -11.97
CA SER A 51 -9.75 -10.54 -11.13
C SER A 51 -11.01 -11.32 -11.55
N ASP A 52 -11.28 -11.40 -12.86
CA ASP A 52 -12.39 -12.16 -13.42
C ASP A 52 -12.01 -13.61 -13.78
N GLY A 53 -10.73 -13.96 -13.67
CA GLY A 53 -10.17 -15.28 -13.93
C GLY A 53 -9.84 -15.55 -15.40
N VAL A 54 -9.89 -14.54 -16.28
CA VAL A 54 -9.60 -14.68 -17.71
C VAL A 54 -8.75 -13.53 -18.23
N ASN A 55 -7.48 -13.79 -18.56
CA ASN A 55 -6.64 -12.82 -19.27
C ASN A 55 -7.21 -12.48 -20.66
N ASN A 56 -7.67 -11.24 -20.83
CA ASN A 56 -8.21 -10.74 -22.08
C ASN A 56 -7.95 -9.23 -22.27
N ILE A 57 -8.63 -8.63 -23.27
CA ILE A 57 -8.45 -7.20 -23.59
C ILE A 57 -8.88 -6.28 -22.43
N LEU A 58 -9.78 -6.70 -21.56
CA LEU A 58 -10.22 -5.92 -20.41
C LEU A 58 -9.09 -5.74 -19.40
N ASP A 59 -8.22 -6.73 -19.21
CA ASP A 59 -7.05 -6.61 -18.33
C ASP A 59 -6.04 -5.63 -18.89
N ILE A 60 -5.80 -5.67 -20.20
CA ILE A 60 -4.92 -4.72 -20.89
C ILE A 60 -5.43 -3.28 -20.71
N VAL A 61 -6.74 -3.06 -20.87
CA VAL A 61 -7.34 -1.74 -20.63
C VAL A 61 -7.20 -1.34 -19.16
N GLY A 62 -7.40 -2.27 -18.23
CA GLY A 62 -7.18 -2.05 -16.80
C GLY A 62 -5.76 -1.62 -16.48
N LEU A 63 -4.76 -2.33 -17.01
CA LEU A 63 -3.35 -2.02 -16.85
C LEU A 63 -2.97 -0.66 -17.43
N VAL A 64 -3.46 -0.34 -18.64
CA VAL A 64 -3.26 1.00 -19.23
C VAL A 64 -3.87 2.09 -18.35
N ASN A 65 -5.02 1.83 -17.74
CA ASN A 65 -5.61 2.78 -16.81
C ASN A 65 -4.72 2.98 -15.57
N ILE A 66 -4.17 1.92 -14.98
CA ILE A 66 -3.20 1.99 -13.88
C ILE A 66 -1.99 2.84 -14.27
N ILE A 67 -1.43 2.65 -15.46
CA ILE A 67 -0.28 3.45 -15.96
C ILE A 67 -0.64 4.94 -16.07
N LEU A 68 -1.86 5.26 -16.51
CA LEU A 68 -2.28 6.64 -16.75
C LEU A 68 -2.73 7.37 -15.47
N THR A 69 -3.34 6.66 -14.52
CA THR A 69 -3.92 7.26 -13.30
C THR A 69 -3.10 7.01 -12.04
N GLY A 70 -2.08 6.15 -12.12
CA GLY A 70 -1.43 5.56 -10.96
C GLY A 70 -2.27 4.42 -10.36
N THR A 71 -1.65 3.66 -9.46
CA THR A 71 -2.36 2.68 -8.64
C THR A 71 -3.42 3.38 -7.80
N PRO A 72 -4.61 2.78 -7.59
CA PRO A 72 -5.57 3.29 -6.63
C PRO A 72 -4.87 3.39 -5.27
N SER A 73 -4.61 4.61 -4.80
CA SER A 73 -4.06 4.77 -3.47
C SER A 73 -5.15 4.42 -2.46
N GLU A 74 -4.91 3.41 -1.63
CA GLU A 74 -5.70 3.27 -0.41
C GLU A 74 -5.40 4.50 0.43
N GLN A 75 -6.40 5.38 0.56
CA GLN A 75 -6.29 6.51 1.45
C GLN A 75 -6.11 5.94 2.86
N LEU A 76 -4.92 6.09 3.44
CA LEU A 76 -4.69 5.74 4.83
C LEU A 76 -5.75 6.44 5.67
N PRO A 77 -6.31 5.77 6.70
CA PRO A 77 -7.33 6.39 7.55
C PRO A 77 -6.82 7.73 8.06
N ASN A 78 -7.67 8.76 8.06
CA ASN A 78 -7.32 10.06 8.63
C ASN A 78 -6.84 9.85 10.06
N TRP A 79 -5.56 10.13 10.29
CA TRP A 79 -4.91 9.94 11.58
C TRP A 79 -5.50 10.96 12.56
N ASN A 80 -6.18 10.48 13.58
CA ASN A 80 -6.70 11.35 14.62
C ASN A 80 -5.59 11.60 15.65
N TYR A 81 -5.14 12.84 15.80
CA TYR A 81 -4.06 13.23 16.75
C TYR A 81 -4.55 13.31 18.20
N VAL A 82 -5.39 12.37 18.64
CA VAL A 82 -5.92 12.38 20.01
C VAL A 82 -5.00 11.63 20.94
N ASP A 83 -4.72 12.21 22.11
CA ASP A 83 -4.07 11.48 23.20
C ASP A 83 -4.99 10.41 23.78
N ILE A 84 -4.60 9.15 23.62
CA ILE A 84 -5.33 8.00 24.14
C ILE A 84 -4.78 7.50 25.48
N ASN A 85 -3.71 8.09 26.01
CA ASN A 85 -3.14 7.67 27.29
C ASN A 85 -3.98 8.24 28.44
N THR A 86 -4.74 7.37 29.13
CA THR A 86 -5.60 7.75 30.27
C THR A 86 -4.84 8.30 31.47
N ASN A 87 -3.52 8.11 31.54
CA ASN A 87 -2.67 8.66 32.60
C ASN A 87 -1.96 9.96 32.18
N SER A 88 -2.28 10.49 30.99
CA SER A 88 -1.76 11.78 30.51
C SER A 88 -2.67 12.92 30.93
N ASP A 89 -2.08 14.06 31.29
CA ASP A 89 -2.82 15.32 31.52
C ASP A 89 -3.54 15.82 30.24
N TYR A 90 -3.17 15.29 29.08
CA TYR A 90 -3.75 15.64 27.80
C TYR A 90 -4.74 14.58 27.26
N PHE A 91 -5.12 13.59 28.08
CA PHE A 91 -6.06 12.53 27.69
C PHE A 91 -7.32 13.09 27.01
N GLY A 92 -7.62 12.58 25.80
CA GLY A 92 -8.77 12.97 25.00
C GLY A 92 -8.62 14.29 24.23
N GLN A 93 -7.47 14.96 24.30
CA GLN A 93 -7.20 16.20 23.56
C GLN A 93 -6.52 15.93 22.21
N MET A 94 -6.78 16.79 21.22
CA MET A 94 -6.09 16.80 19.92
C MET A 94 -4.69 17.40 20.09
N ILE A 95 -3.68 16.56 20.24
CA ILE A 95 -2.29 16.97 20.40
C ILE A 95 -1.43 16.36 19.29
N GLY A 96 -0.93 17.23 18.41
CA GLY A 96 -0.09 16.86 17.28
C GLY A 96 1.41 16.79 17.65
N PRO A 97 2.26 16.37 16.68
CA PRO A 97 3.70 16.19 16.85
C PRO A 97 4.46 17.37 17.45
N ASP A 98 4.00 18.60 17.16
CA ASP A 98 4.61 19.82 17.69
C ASP A 98 4.52 19.91 19.22
N THR A 99 3.53 19.27 19.83
CA THR A 99 3.29 19.27 21.28
C THR A 99 4.37 18.49 22.05
N PHE A 100 4.91 17.43 21.44
CA PHE A 100 5.92 16.56 22.07
C PHE A 100 7.23 16.50 21.27
N ASN A 101 7.55 17.57 20.56
CA ASN A 101 8.74 17.65 19.74
C ASN A 101 10.01 17.32 20.56
N GLY A 102 10.77 16.31 20.13
CA GLY A 102 11.97 15.81 20.81
C GLY A 102 11.75 14.83 21.97
N ASN A 103 10.49 14.58 22.38
CA ASN A 103 10.16 13.68 23.49
C ASN A 103 9.47 12.37 23.04
N VAL A 104 9.12 12.24 21.76
CA VAL A 104 8.45 11.06 21.19
C VAL A 104 9.21 10.61 19.95
N SER A 105 9.69 9.37 19.96
CA SER A 105 10.44 8.76 18.84
C SER A 105 9.57 7.91 17.90
N LEU A 106 8.35 7.51 18.31
CA LEU A 106 7.35 6.79 17.51
C LEU A 106 5.95 6.91 18.15
N TYR A 107 4.90 6.97 17.32
CA TYR A 107 3.51 6.83 17.77
C TYR A 107 3.13 5.34 17.83
N TYR A 108 2.79 4.83 19.01
CA TYR A 108 2.38 3.43 19.23
C TYR A 108 0.84 3.31 19.15
N PHE A 109 0.34 2.47 18.25
CA PHE A 109 -1.07 2.10 18.15
C PHE A 109 -1.25 0.64 18.61
N GLY A 110 -1.38 0.42 19.90
CA GLY A 110 -1.79 -0.88 20.42
C GLY A 110 -3.30 -1.04 20.32
N LYS A 111 -3.80 -2.08 19.63
CA LYS A 111 -5.15 -2.60 19.90
C LYS A 111 -5.14 -3.18 21.31
N GLY A 112 -5.83 -2.52 22.23
CA GLY A 112 -6.02 -3.02 23.59
C GLY A 112 -6.79 -4.35 23.60
N GLY A 113 -6.18 -5.34 24.23
CA GLY A 113 -6.87 -6.44 24.90
C GLY A 113 -6.72 -6.27 26.40
#